data_AF-C9Y6Y6-F1
#
_entry.id   AF-C9Y6Y6-F1
#
_cell.length_a   1.000
_cell.length_b   1.000
_cell.length_c   1.000
_cell.angle_alpha   90.00
_cell.angle_beta   90.00
_cell.angle_gamma   90.00
#
_symmetry.space_group_name_H-M   'P 1'
#
loop_
_entity.id
_entity.type
_entity.pdbx_description
1 polymer ?
#
loop_
_entity_poly.entity_id
_entity_poly.type
_entity_poly.pdbx_seq_one_letter_code
_entity_poly.pdbx_strand_id
1 'polypeptide(L)'
;MPAVAREGVDVGGNSAFSKLVPAEEIEQSAAQQYAQMLAKADQQRALAGKEHPQLQRLRAIARRIIPYANEWNPRARNWQWEVNLIGSKQINAFCMPGGKIAFYTGILDTLKLTDDEVAMVMGHEIAHALREHARERMGKTAATGLGANLLSQVLGLGQVGQTVTQYGAQVLTLKFSREDESEADLVGLELAARAGYDPRAGISLWRKMSAANKNAPPQWLSTHPAGDTRIADMEAAMPQVVPLYNKAQKPSKNATP
;
A
#
# COMPACT_ATOMS: atom_id res chain seq x y z
N MET A 1 1.62 23.04 27.41
CA MET A 1 0.48 22.69 26.52
C MET A 1 0.53 21.19 26.32
N PRO A 2 -0.48 20.41 26.75
CA PRO A 2 -0.55 19.01 26.35
C PRO A 2 -0.62 18.95 24.82
N ALA A 3 0.13 18.03 24.21
CA ALA A 3 0.03 17.78 22.78
C ALA A 3 -1.44 17.43 22.48
N VAL A 4 -2.08 18.21 21.62
CA VAL A 4 -3.45 17.92 21.18
C VAL A 4 -3.40 16.55 20.52
N ALA A 5 -4.15 15.58 21.06
CA ALA A 5 -4.22 14.24 20.49
C ALA A 5 -4.67 14.35 19.03
N ARG A 6 -3.97 13.65 18.14
CA ARG A 6 -4.27 13.59 16.70
C ARG A 6 -5.68 13.07 16.51
N GLU A 7 -6.54 13.79 15.79
CA GLU A 7 -7.86 13.26 15.42
C GLU A 7 -7.68 12.09 14.44
N GLY A 8 -8.41 10.99 14.62
CA GLY A 8 -8.30 9.79 13.77
C GLY A 8 -7.89 8.55 14.56
N VAL A 9 -7.45 7.52 13.85
CA VAL A 9 -7.04 6.24 14.45
C VAL A 9 -5.68 6.36 15.15
N ASP A 10 -5.47 5.59 16.21
CA ASP A 10 -4.16 5.44 16.85
C ASP A 10 -3.67 4.00 16.68
N VAL A 11 -2.58 3.86 15.92
CA VAL A 11 -1.89 2.59 15.66
C VAL A 11 -0.46 2.60 16.23
N GLY A 12 -0.13 3.57 17.09
CA GLY A 12 1.21 3.72 17.63
C GLY A 12 2.28 4.11 16.61
N GLY A 13 3.55 4.05 17.03
CA GLY A 13 4.70 4.36 16.17
C GLY A 13 5.15 3.15 15.34
N ASN A 14 5.97 3.39 14.30
CA ASN A 14 6.55 2.31 13.50
C ASN A 14 7.34 1.33 14.38
N SER A 15 7.30 0.06 14.01
CA SER A 15 8.03 -1.02 14.68
C SER A 15 9.53 -0.73 14.80
N ALA A 16 10.12 -1.06 15.96
CA ALA A 16 11.55 -0.89 16.19
C ALA A 16 12.42 -1.70 15.21
N PHE A 17 11.90 -2.81 14.68
CA PHE A 17 12.60 -3.64 13.70
C PHE A 17 12.83 -2.93 12.35
N SER A 18 11.98 -1.97 11.99
CA SER A 18 12.18 -1.15 10.77
C SER A 18 13.53 -0.41 10.78
N LYS A 19 14.04 -0.06 11.97
CA LYS A 19 15.32 0.64 12.16
C LYS A 19 16.55 -0.21 11.87
N LEU A 20 16.40 -1.54 11.78
CA LEU A 20 17.50 -2.46 11.44
C LEU A 20 17.84 -2.45 9.94
N VAL A 21 16.98 -1.82 9.12
CA VAL A 21 17.14 -1.76 7.66
C VAL A 21 17.09 -0.30 7.23
N PRO A 22 18.12 0.23 6.53
CA PRO A 22 18.16 1.63 6.09
C PRO A 22 16.98 1.97 5.16
N ALA A 23 16.34 3.11 5.39
CA ALA A 23 15.15 3.51 4.64
C ALA A 23 15.47 3.83 3.17
N GLU A 24 16.53 4.62 2.98
CA GLU A 24 16.99 5.12 1.69
C GLU A 24 17.36 3.98 0.73
N GLU A 25 18.04 2.96 1.23
CA GLU A 25 18.44 1.80 0.43
C GLU A 25 17.22 1.02 -0.07
N ILE A 26 16.23 0.83 0.79
CA ILE A 26 14.98 0.15 0.43
C ILE A 26 14.15 0.98 -0.55
N GLU A 27 14.08 2.30 -0.38
CA GLU A 27 13.40 3.19 -1.32
C GLU A 27 14.08 3.20 -2.70
N GLN A 28 15.42 3.22 -2.75
CA GLN A 28 16.17 3.14 -4.01
C GLN A 28 15.97 1.78 -4.70
N SER A 29 16.05 0.69 -3.95
CA SER A 29 15.79 -0.66 -4.45
C SER A 29 14.37 -0.78 -4.99
N ALA A 30 13.36 -0.30 -4.24
CA ALA A 30 11.97 -0.27 -4.66
C ALA A 30 11.77 0.51 -5.98
N ALA A 31 12.41 1.68 -6.12
CA ALA A 31 12.34 2.45 -7.36
C ALA A 31 12.89 1.69 -8.57
N GLN A 32 14.02 1.00 -8.41
CA GLN A 32 14.63 0.20 -9.48
C GLN A 32 13.76 -1.01 -9.86
N GLN A 33 13.24 -1.74 -8.87
CA GLN A 33 12.32 -2.87 -9.10
C GLN A 33 11.07 -2.43 -9.84
N TYR A 34 10.49 -1.31 -9.40
CA TYR A 34 9.28 -0.78 -10.00
C TYR A 34 9.52 -0.41 -11.47
N ALA A 35 10.63 0.28 -11.77
CA ALA A 35 11.02 0.61 -13.15
C ALA A 35 11.20 -0.65 -14.02
N GLN A 36 11.86 -1.70 -13.51
CA GLN A 36 12.02 -2.97 -14.22
C GLN A 36 10.67 -3.66 -14.48
N MET A 37 9.78 -3.66 -13.49
CA MET A 37 8.43 -4.22 -13.63
C MET A 37 7.61 -3.47 -14.68
N LEU A 38 7.64 -2.14 -14.67
CA LEU A 38 6.95 -1.33 -15.68
C LEU A 38 7.51 -1.57 -17.08
N ALA A 39 8.84 -1.63 -17.23
CA ALA A 39 9.48 -1.95 -18.51
C ALA A 39 9.04 -3.33 -19.04
N LYS A 40 8.94 -4.33 -18.16
CA LYS A 40 8.43 -5.67 -18.53
C LYS A 40 6.95 -5.61 -18.94
N ALA A 41 6.13 -4.88 -18.20
CA ALA A 41 4.71 -4.72 -18.54
C ALA A 41 4.53 -3.99 -19.88
N ASP A 42 5.35 -2.97 -20.16
CA ASP A 42 5.34 -2.22 -21.42
C ASP A 42 5.76 -3.10 -22.62
N GLN A 43 6.83 -3.89 -22.47
CA GLN A 43 7.24 -4.88 -23.47
C GLN A 43 6.13 -5.89 -23.79
N GLN A 44 5.32 -6.23 -22.79
CA GLN A 44 4.16 -7.12 -22.93
C GLN A 44 2.89 -6.39 -23.42
N ARG A 45 2.97 -5.08 -23.70
CA ARG A 45 1.84 -4.20 -24.04
C ARG A 45 0.72 -4.23 -22.99
N ALA A 46 1.10 -4.48 -21.74
CA ALA A 46 0.22 -4.52 -20.59
C ALA A 46 0.23 -3.21 -19.79
N LEU A 47 1.18 -2.31 -20.00
CA LEU A 47 1.21 -1.04 -19.30
C LEU A 47 0.18 -0.06 -19.88
N ALA A 48 -0.72 0.45 -19.03
CA ALA A 48 -1.74 1.40 -19.47
C ALA A 48 -1.12 2.76 -19.84
N GLY A 49 -1.52 3.32 -20.98
CA GLY A 49 -1.14 4.67 -21.40
C GLY A 49 -1.77 5.77 -20.52
N LYS A 50 -1.22 6.99 -20.58
CA LYS A 50 -1.64 8.12 -19.74
C LYS A 50 -3.13 8.50 -19.89
N GLU A 51 -3.71 8.27 -21.07
CA GLU A 51 -5.11 8.54 -21.38
C GLU A 51 -6.07 7.41 -21.01
N HIS A 52 -5.57 6.32 -20.41
CA HIS A 52 -6.42 5.21 -20.00
C HIS A 52 -7.39 5.65 -18.87
N PRO A 53 -8.72 5.50 -19.01
CA PRO A 53 -9.69 6.05 -18.04
C PRO A 53 -9.48 5.54 -16.61
N GLN A 54 -9.25 4.24 -16.42
CA GLN A 54 -8.96 3.68 -15.09
C GLN A 54 -7.65 4.23 -14.50
N LEU A 55 -6.64 4.55 -15.31
CA LEU A 55 -5.40 5.14 -14.81
C LEU A 55 -5.61 6.60 -14.39
N GLN A 56 -6.40 7.36 -15.15
CA GLN A 56 -6.77 8.73 -14.79
C GLN A 56 -7.58 8.75 -13.48
N ARG A 57 -8.54 7.82 -13.33
CA ARG A 57 -9.29 7.57 -12.11
C ARG A 57 -8.38 7.29 -10.91
N LEU A 58 -7.47 6.32 -11.03
CA LEU A 58 -6.50 6.00 -9.98
C LEU A 58 -5.64 7.21 -9.59
N ARG A 59 -5.14 7.95 -10.57
CA ARG A 59 -4.33 9.16 -10.32
C ARG A 59 -5.14 10.27 -9.66
N ALA A 60 -6.43 10.40 -9.96
CA ALA A 60 -7.32 11.35 -9.29
C ALA A 60 -7.54 10.99 -7.82
N ILE A 61 -7.74 9.70 -7.51
CA ILE A 61 -7.85 9.19 -6.14
C ILE A 61 -6.55 9.42 -5.37
N ALA A 62 -5.41 9.03 -5.95
CA ALA A 62 -4.09 9.19 -5.33
C ALA A 62 -3.76 10.64 -5.00
N ARG A 63 -4.06 11.58 -5.92
CA ARG A 63 -3.86 13.02 -5.72
C ARG A 63 -4.61 13.57 -4.49
N ARG A 64 -5.71 12.92 -4.09
CA ARG A 64 -6.48 13.31 -2.89
C ARG A 64 -5.97 12.64 -1.62
N ILE A 65 -5.40 11.44 -1.72
CA ILE A 65 -4.88 10.68 -0.56
C ILE A 65 -3.47 11.14 -0.16
N ILE A 66 -2.56 11.28 -1.12
CA ILE A 66 -1.13 11.56 -0.89
C ILE A 66 -0.87 12.77 0.04
N PRO A 67 -1.63 13.88 -0.01
CA PRO A 67 -1.41 15.01 0.91
C PRO A 67 -1.46 14.64 2.40
N TYR A 68 -2.18 13.59 2.78
CA TYR A 68 -2.30 13.13 4.17
C TYR A 68 -1.19 12.14 4.58
N ALA A 69 -0.33 11.72 3.66
CA ALA A 69 0.74 10.76 3.93
C ALA A 69 1.83 11.30 4.89
N ASN A 70 2.11 12.61 4.80
CA ASN A 70 3.20 13.25 5.55
C ASN A 70 3.03 13.22 7.08
N GLU A 71 1.78 13.09 7.54
CA GLU A 71 1.44 12.99 8.96
C GLU A 71 1.83 11.62 9.53
N TRP A 72 1.81 10.58 8.69
CA TRP A 72 2.13 9.21 9.04
C TRP A 72 3.61 8.86 8.85
N ASN A 73 4.25 9.42 7.82
CA ASN A 73 5.69 9.27 7.59
C ASN A 73 6.28 10.57 7.03
N PRO A 74 7.11 11.30 7.77
CA PRO A 74 7.73 12.54 7.29
C PRO A 74 8.56 12.38 6.00
N ARG A 75 9.10 11.17 5.73
CA ARG A 75 9.85 10.88 4.50
C ARG A 75 8.99 10.99 3.25
N ALA A 76 7.68 10.77 3.37
CA ALA A 76 6.72 10.85 2.27
C ALA A 76 6.72 12.21 1.54
N ARG A 77 7.21 13.28 2.19
CA ARG A 77 7.40 14.61 1.59
C ARG A 77 8.37 14.59 0.41
N ASN A 78 9.36 13.70 0.46
CA ASN A 78 10.42 13.59 -0.53
C ASN A 78 10.22 12.40 -1.49
N TRP A 79 9.18 11.59 -1.25
CA TRP A 79 8.87 10.45 -2.11
C TRP A 79 8.41 10.90 -3.50
N GLN A 80 8.89 10.18 -4.52
CA GLN A 80 8.53 10.39 -5.91
C GLN A 80 7.31 9.55 -6.25
N TRP A 81 6.14 10.03 -5.82
CA TRP A 81 4.88 9.31 -5.99
C TRP A 81 4.57 9.01 -7.45
N GLU A 82 4.25 7.74 -7.73
CA GLU A 82 3.95 7.28 -9.07
C GLU A 82 2.81 6.26 -9.02
N VAL A 83 1.86 6.39 -9.94
CA VAL A 83 0.70 5.50 -10.04
C VAL A 83 0.59 5.00 -11.47
N ASN A 84 0.62 3.67 -11.62
CA ASN A 84 0.48 2.99 -12.90
C ASN A 84 -0.54 1.84 -12.81
N LEU A 85 -1.07 1.46 -13.97
CA LEU A 85 -2.05 0.39 -14.13
C LEU A 85 -1.47 -0.66 -15.09
N ILE A 86 -1.48 -1.91 -14.65
CA ILE A 86 -0.96 -3.06 -15.39
C ILE A 86 -2.13 -3.96 -15.80
N GLY A 87 -2.26 -4.19 -17.10
CA GLY A 87 -3.23 -5.10 -17.70
C GLY A 87 -2.94 -6.54 -17.34
N SER A 88 -3.76 -7.11 -16.46
CA SER A 88 -3.64 -8.50 -16.00
C SER A 88 -4.89 -8.90 -15.26
N LYS A 89 -5.30 -10.17 -15.38
CA LYS A 89 -6.47 -10.71 -14.67
C LYS A 89 -6.21 -10.93 -13.17
N GLN A 90 -4.99 -10.72 -12.71
CA GLN A 90 -4.66 -10.85 -11.29
C GLN A 90 -5.42 -9.79 -10.46
N ILE A 91 -6.06 -10.24 -9.39
CA ILE A 91 -6.62 -9.36 -8.36
C ILE A 91 -5.44 -8.97 -7.46
N ASN A 92 -4.82 -7.83 -7.78
CA ASN A 92 -3.71 -7.30 -7.01
C ASN A 92 -3.57 -5.77 -7.15
N ALA A 93 -2.98 -5.16 -6.14
CA ALA A 93 -2.44 -3.80 -6.15
C ALA A 93 -1.31 -3.77 -5.10
N PHE A 94 -0.42 -2.79 -5.19
CA PHE A 94 0.59 -2.60 -4.14
C PHE A 94 1.09 -1.15 -4.09
N CYS A 95 1.70 -0.76 -2.97
CA CYS A 95 2.56 0.42 -2.88
C CYS A 95 3.93 0.05 -2.28
N MET A 96 4.99 0.24 -3.05
CA MET A 96 6.35 0.07 -2.53
C MET A 96 6.83 1.34 -1.80
N PRO A 97 7.85 1.22 -0.91
CA PRO A 97 8.55 2.35 -0.33
C PRO A 97 8.98 3.37 -1.39
N GLY A 98 8.89 4.67 -1.07
CA GLY A 98 9.17 5.74 -2.02
C GLY A 98 7.97 6.13 -2.89
N GLY A 99 6.78 5.59 -2.61
CA GLY A 99 5.51 6.00 -3.22
C GLY A 99 5.23 5.38 -4.59
N LYS A 100 5.69 4.15 -4.83
CA LYS A 100 5.51 3.46 -6.11
C LYS A 100 4.28 2.56 -6.09
N ILE A 101 3.19 3.03 -6.68
CA ILE A 101 1.87 2.39 -6.61
C ILE A 101 1.54 1.71 -7.93
N ALA A 102 1.16 0.44 -7.91
CA ALA A 102 0.61 -0.24 -9.08
C ALA A 102 -0.72 -0.90 -8.76
N PHE A 103 -1.65 -0.79 -9.70
CA PHE A 103 -2.89 -1.56 -9.72
C PHE A 103 -2.89 -2.51 -10.90
N TYR A 104 -3.54 -3.66 -10.74
CA TYR A 104 -3.78 -4.61 -11.82
C TYR A 104 -5.23 -4.48 -12.27
N THR A 105 -5.51 -4.49 -13.57
CA THR A 105 -6.91 -4.33 -14.06
C THR A 105 -7.86 -5.36 -13.43
N GLY A 106 -7.37 -6.56 -13.13
CA GLY A 106 -8.12 -7.62 -12.47
C GLY A 106 -8.74 -7.26 -11.12
N ILE A 107 -8.10 -6.44 -10.27
CA ILE A 107 -8.70 -6.02 -8.99
C ILE A 107 -9.90 -5.09 -9.21
N LEU A 108 -9.82 -4.22 -10.22
CA LEU A 108 -10.86 -3.24 -10.53
C LEU A 108 -12.05 -3.92 -11.21
N ASP A 109 -11.76 -4.73 -12.23
CA ASP A 109 -12.78 -5.28 -13.13
C ASP A 109 -13.52 -6.47 -12.50
N THR A 110 -12.79 -7.35 -11.78
CA THR A 110 -13.38 -8.56 -11.20
C THR A 110 -14.29 -8.22 -10.01
N LEU A 111 -13.87 -7.26 -9.18
CA LEU A 111 -14.60 -6.87 -7.98
C LEU A 111 -15.59 -5.72 -8.23
N LYS A 112 -15.53 -5.11 -9.42
CA LYS A 112 -16.36 -3.95 -9.82
C LYS A 112 -16.29 -2.87 -8.76
N LEU A 113 -15.07 -2.38 -8.49
CA LEU A 113 -14.81 -1.45 -7.40
C LEU A 113 -15.38 -0.06 -7.68
N THR A 114 -16.10 0.50 -6.72
CA THR A 114 -16.48 1.92 -6.71
C THR A 114 -15.28 2.82 -6.37
N ASP A 115 -15.40 4.14 -6.55
CA ASP A 115 -14.30 5.05 -6.21
C ASP A 115 -13.93 5.00 -4.73
N ASP A 116 -14.93 4.86 -3.85
CA ASP A 116 -14.68 4.69 -2.42
C ASP A 116 -13.91 3.39 -2.14
N GLU A 117 -14.26 2.27 -2.78
CA GLU A 117 -13.54 1.00 -2.60
C GLU A 117 -12.14 1.02 -3.21
N VAL A 118 -11.94 1.70 -4.35
CA VAL A 118 -10.59 1.91 -4.90
C VAL A 118 -9.74 2.77 -3.96
N ALA A 119 -10.34 3.79 -3.33
CA ALA A 119 -9.67 4.61 -2.33
C ALA A 119 -9.28 3.79 -1.09
N MET A 120 -10.07 2.79 -0.69
CA MET A 120 -9.69 1.87 0.40
C MET A 120 -8.49 1.02 0.04
N VAL A 121 -8.47 0.39 -1.15
CA VAL A 121 -7.30 -0.39 -1.62
C VAL A 121 -6.07 0.51 -1.66
N MET A 122 -6.20 1.71 -2.22
CA MET A 122 -5.09 2.65 -2.34
C MET A 122 -4.59 3.14 -0.98
N GLY A 123 -5.50 3.48 -0.07
CA GLY A 123 -5.18 3.90 1.29
C GLY A 123 -4.46 2.81 2.06
N HIS A 124 -4.94 1.57 1.97
CA HIS A 124 -4.32 0.38 2.57
C HIS A 124 -2.88 0.17 2.07
N GLU A 125 -2.68 0.22 0.76
CA GLU A 125 -1.35 0.06 0.18
C GLU A 125 -0.40 1.18 0.57
N ILE A 126 -0.87 2.44 0.51
CA ILE A 126 -0.10 3.58 0.97
C ILE A 126 0.24 3.43 2.46
N ALA A 127 -0.67 2.92 3.29
CA ALA A 127 -0.43 2.69 4.71
C ALA A 127 0.72 1.70 4.94
N HIS A 128 0.80 0.58 4.20
CA HIS A 128 1.94 -0.34 4.31
C HIS A 128 3.29 0.36 4.06
N ALA A 129 3.35 1.23 3.06
CA ALA A 129 4.57 1.99 2.77
C ALA A 129 4.87 2.98 3.89
N LEU A 130 3.87 3.73 4.38
CA LEU A 130 4.05 4.77 5.41
C LEU A 130 4.44 4.17 6.76
N ARG A 131 3.85 3.04 7.13
CA ARG A 131 4.15 2.27 8.35
C ARG A 131 5.41 1.42 8.24
N GLU A 132 6.04 1.40 7.07
CA GLU A 132 7.31 0.73 6.81
C GLU A 132 7.27 -0.78 7.08
N HIS A 133 6.09 -1.42 6.89
CA HIS A 133 5.89 -2.84 7.15
C HIS A 133 6.86 -3.73 6.37
N ALA A 134 7.27 -3.34 5.16
CA ALA A 134 8.29 -4.04 4.39
C ALA A 134 9.67 -4.02 5.10
N ARG A 135 10.08 -2.85 5.61
CA ARG A 135 11.35 -2.69 6.36
C ARG A 135 11.29 -3.43 7.69
N GLU A 136 10.15 -3.36 8.38
CA GLU A 136 9.92 -4.15 9.57
C GLU A 136 10.07 -5.65 9.32
N ARG A 137 9.45 -6.17 8.25
CA ARG A 137 9.53 -7.59 7.92
C ARG A 137 10.98 -8.02 7.65
N MET A 138 11.70 -7.22 6.87
CA MET A 138 13.13 -7.43 6.61
C MET A 138 13.96 -7.37 7.90
N GLY A 139 13.69 -6.40 8.78
CA GLY A 139 14.36 -6.26 10.07
C GLY A 139 14.09 -7.43 11.03
N LYS A 140 12.85 -7.92 11.09
CA LYS A 140 12.49 -9.14 11.83
C LYS A 140 13.26 -10.37 11.31
N THR A 141 13.39 -10.51 9.99
CA THR A 141 14.19 -11.58 9.37
C THR A 141 15.67 -11.44 9.72
N ALA A 142 16.22 -10.22 9.69
CA ALA A 142 17.59 -9.95 10.08
C ALA A 142 17.88 -10.32 11.55
N ALA A 143 16.98 -9.92 12.46
CA ALA A 143 17.13 -10.11 13.89
C ALA A 143 17.06 -11.58 14.34
N THR A 144 16.34 -12.44 13.63
CA THR A 144 16.21 -13.87 13.99
C THR A 144 17.41 -14.72 13.57
N GLY A 145 18.47 -14.13 13.00
CA GLY A 145 19.69 -14.85 12.59
C GLY A 145 19.53 -15.70 11.33
N LEU A 146 18.29 -16.11 11.00
CA LEU A 146 17.91 -16.67 9.70
C LEU A 146 18.21 -15.69 8.55
N GLY A 147 18.33 -14.40 8.87
CA GLY A 147 18.68 -13.34 7.94
C GLY A 147 20.12 -12.82 8.05
N ALA A 148 21.07 -13.45 8.75
CA ALA A 148 22.47 -12.97 8.75
C ALA A 148 23.06 -12.93 7.33
N ASN A 149 22.66 -13.90 6.48
CA ASN A 149 22.94 -13.88 5.05
C ASN A 149 22.13 -12.81 4.30
N LEU A 150 20.88 -12.51 4.69
CA LEU A 150 20.10 -11.39 4.12
C LEU A 150 20.68 -10.02 4.53
N LEU A 151 21.25 -9.89 5.72
CA LEU A 151 21.75 -8.64 6.28
C LEU A 151 23.14 -8.30 5.72
N SER A 152 24.03 -9.28 5.58
CA SER A 152 25.31 -9.10 4.87
C SER A 152 25.11 -8.78 3.38
N GLN A 153 24.03 -9.31 2.81
CA GLN A 153 23.54 -9.04 1.48
C GLN A 153 22.94 -7.63 1.35
N VAL A 154 22.06 -7.22 2.27
CA VAL A 154 21.47 -5.87 2.34
C VAL A 154 22.53 -4.78 2.59
N LEU A 155 23.48 -5.02 3.49
CA LEU A 155 24.52 -4.05 3.88
C LEU A 155 25.71 -3.97 2.91
N GLY A 156 25.67 -4.68 1.77
CA GLY A 156 26.66 -4.52 0.71
C GLY A 156 28.09 -4.95 1.06
N LEU A 157 28.29 -5.80 2.07
CA LEU A 157 29.63 -6.24 2.50
C LEU A 157 30.27 -7.30 1.56
N GLY A 158 29.67 -7.58 0.40
CA GLY A 158 30.20 -8.49 -0.62
C GLY A 158 29.95 -7.97 -2.04
N GLN A 159 31.03 -7.60 -2.74
CA GLN A 159 31.15 -7.33 -4.17
C GLN A 159 30.07 -6.43 -4.83
N VAL A 160 30.51 -5.20 -5.14
CA VAL A 160 29.77 -4.04 -5.67
C VAL A 160 29.14 -4.26 -7.07
N GLY A 161 29.32 -5.42 -7.73
CA GLY A 161 28.88 -5.65 -9.11
C GLY A 161 27.65 -6.56 -9.32
N GLN A 162 27.29 -7.40 -8.34
CA GLN A 162 26.18 -8.38 -8.47
C GLN A 162 24.99 -8.10 -7.53
N THR A 163 25.14 -7.13 -6.64
CA THR A 163 24.32 -6.86 -5.45
C THR A 163 22.95 -6.25 -5.78
N VAL A 164 22.87 -5.31 -6.73
CA VAL A 164 21.61 -4.62 -7.07
C VAL A 164 20.52 -5.57 -7.63
N THR A 165 20.91 -6.61 -8.36
CA THR A 165 19.96 -7.49 -9.08
C THR A 165 19.21 -8.46 -8.16
N GLN A 166 19.74 -8.77 -6.97
CA GLN A 166 19.16 -9.79 -6.07
C GLN A 166 18.30 -9.20 -4.95
N TYR A 167 18.56 -7.99 -4.45
CA TYR A 167 17.79 -7.37 -3.35
C TYR A 167 16.54 -6.64 -3.80
N GLY A 168 16.45 -6.39 -5.11
CA GLY A 168 15.22 -5.98 -5.74
C GLY A 168 14.10 -7.04 -5.65
N ALA A 169 14.43 -8.33 -5.60
CA ALA A 169 13.43 -9.32 -5.99
C ALA A 169 12.29 -9.55 -4.98
N GLN A 170 12.31 -8.96 -3.78
CA GLN A 170 11.55 -9.50 -2.65
C GLN A 170 10.46 -8.63 -2.03
N VAL A 171 10.45 -7.30 -2.21
CA VAL A 171 9.44 -6.43 -1.55
C VAL A 171 8.01 -6.83 -1.95
N LEU A 172 7.79 -7.15 -3.23
CA LEU A 172 6.50 -7.59 -3.77
C LEU A 172 6.04 -8.98 -3.31
N THR A 173 6.94 -9.76 -2.72
CA THR A 173 6.66 -11.14 -2.28
C THR A 173 6.59 -11.27 -0.76
N LEU A 174 6.81 -10.17 -0.04
CA LEU A 174 6.70 -10.16 1.40
C LEU A 174 5.26 -10.47 1.82
N LYS A 175 5.17 -11.28 2.88
CA LYS A 175 3.91 -11.54 3.57
C LYS A 175 3.88 -10.70 4.83
N PHE A 176 2.89 -9.83 4.93
CA PHE A 176 2.69 -8.99 6.10
C PHE A 176 2.10 -9.78 7.25
N SER A 177 2.34 -9.33 8.48
CA SER A 177 1.74 -9.90 9.68
C SER A 177 0.25 -9.55 9.78
N ARG A 178 -0.50 -10.20 10.68
CA ARG A 178 -1.91 -9.83 10.90
C ARG A 178 -2.03 -8.45 11.54
N GLU A 179 -1.06 -8.10 12.38
CA GLU A 179 -0.92 -6.79 12.99
C GLU A 179 -0.65 -5.73 11.92
N ASP A 180 0.30 -5.98 11.00
CA ASP A 180 0.61 -5.08 9.87
C ASP A 180 -0.65 -4.81 9.02
N GLU A 181 -1.45 -5.85 8.73
CA GLU A 181 -2.70 -5.71 7.97
C GLU A 181 -3.75 -4.89 8.72
N SER A 182 -3.86 -5.08 10.03
CA SER A 182 -4.79 -4.32 10.87
C SER A 182 -4.39 -2.85 10.96
N GLU A 183 -3.09 -2.55 11.12
CA GLU A 183 -2.58 -1.18 11.05
C GLU A 183 -2.86 -0.54 9.69
N ALA A 184 -2.60 -1.27 8.60
CA ALA A 184 -2.81 -0.79 7.24
C ALA A 184 -4.29 -0.52 6.94
N ASP A 185 -5.21 -1.36 7.42
CA ASP A 185 -6.65 -1.12 7.32
C ASP A 185 -7.04 0.19 8.00
N LEU A 186 -6.66 0.36 9.27
CA LEU A 186 -7.06 1.50 10.08
C LEU A 186 -6.51 2.82 9.52
N VAL A 187 -5.23 2.84 9.17
CA VAL A 187 -4.58 4.00 8.54
C VAL A 187 -5.17 4.26 7.16
N GLY A 188 -5.42 3.21 6.38
CA GLY A 188 -6.03 3.30 5.05
C GLY A 188 -7.44 3.88 5.06
N LEU A 189 -8.28 3.44 6.01
CA LEU A 189 -9.61 4.01 6.26
C LEU A 189 -9.52 5.51 6.53
N GLU A 190 -8.59 5.92 7.40
CA GLU A 190 -8.42 7.33 7.73
C GLU A 190 -7.93 8.15 6.52
N LEU A 191 -6.91 7.67 5.81
CA LEU A 191 -6.37 8.34 4.62
C LEU A 191 -7.47 8.59 3.59
N ALA A 192 -8.29 7.57 3.31
CA ALA A 192 -9.38 7.67 2.37
C ALA A 192 -10.52 8.57 2.90
N ALA A 193 -10.85 8.50 4.19
CA ALA A 193 -11.84 9.38 4.82
C ALA A 193 -11.44 10.86 4.68
N ARG A 194 -10.18 11.20 5.01
CA ARG A 194 -9.62 12.56 4.84
C ARG A 194 -9.63 13.00 3.38
N ALA A 195 -9.40 12.09 2.44
CA ALA A 195 -9.50 12.34 1.00
C ALA A 195 -10.94 12.50 0.48
N GLY A 196 -11.94 12.31 1.34
CA GLY A 196 -13.36 12.51 1.04
C GLY A 196 -14.06 11.27 0.47
N TYR A 197 -13.48 10.08 0.62
CA TYR A 197 -14.07 8.79 0.25
C TYR A 197 -14.69 8.10 1.46
N ASP A 198 -15.82 7.41 1.29
CA ASP A 198 -16.57 6.82 2.42
C ASP A 198 -15.79 5.65 3.05
N PRO A 199 -15.31 5.76 4.30
CA PRO A 199 -14.54 4.69 4.95
C PRO A 199 -15.35 3.39 5.12
N ARG A 200 -16.69 3.45 5.11
CA ARG A 200 -17.53 2.25 5.18
C ARG A 200 -17.33 1.34 3.96
N ALA A 201 -16.79 1.86 2.87
CA ALA A 201 -16.42 1.08 1.70
C ALA A 201 -15.35 0.03 1.99
N GLY A 202 -14.56 0.17 3.06
CA GLY A 202 -13.56 -0.85 3.46
C GLY A 202 -14.22 -2.18 3.80
N ILE A 203 -15.36 -2.13 4.51
CA ILE A 203 -16.16 -3.30 4.84
C ILE A 203 -16.74 -3.95 3.57
N SER A 204 -17.26 -3.14 2.64
CA SER A 204 -17.78 -3.63 1.35
C SER A 204 -16.68 -4.31 0.52
N LEU A 205 -15.53 -3.64 0.39
CA LEU A 205 -14.36 -4.16 -0.30
C LEU A 205 -13.95 -5.52 0.27
N TRP A 206 -13.85 -5.64 1.59
CA TRP A 206 -13.39 -6.88 2.19
C TRP A 206 -14.36 -8.05 2.01
N ARG A 207 -15.67 -7.77 2.04
CA ARG A 207 -16.70 -8.77 1.65
C ARG A 207 -16.53 -9.20 0.19
N LYS A 208 -16.25 -8.29 -0.74
CA LYS A 208 -15.98 -8.62 -2.15
C LYS A 208 -14.72 -9.46 -2.32
N MET A 209 -13.63 -9.09 -1.64
CA MET A 209 -12.36 -9.84 -1.63
C MET A 209 -12.56 -11.26 -1.10
N SER A 210 -13.30 -11.40 0.01
CA SER A 210 -13.61 -12.69 0.62
C SER A 210 -14.47 -13.58 -0.30
N ALA A 211 -15.44 -12.99 -1.00
CA ALA A 211 -16.28 -13.70 -1.97
C ALA A 211 -15.50 -14.17 -3.21
N ALA A 212 -14.43 -13.49 -3.60
CA ALA A 212 -13.56 -13.86 -4.72
C ALA A 212 -12.64 -15.06 -4.41
N ASN A 213 -12.54 -15.50 -3.15
CA ASN A 213 -11.61 -16.54 -2.66
C ASN A 213 -12.06 -18.01 -2.93
N LYS A 214 -13.07 -18.25 -3.77
CA LYS A 214 -13.77 -19.56 -3.81
C LYS A 214 -13.00 -20.72 -4.43
N ASN A 215 -11.91 -20.50 -5.20
CA ASN A 215 -11.20 -21.58 -5.91
C ASN A 215 -9.67 -21.58 -5.74
N ALA A 216 -9.06 -20.42 -5.47
CA ALA A 216 -7.66 -20.26 -5.07
C ALA A 216 -7.52 -18.87 -4.44
N PRO A 217 -6.70 -18.69 -3.40
CA PRO A 217 -6.48 -17.36 -2.83
C PRO A 217 -5.93 -16.42 -3.91
N PRO A 218 -6.59 -15.26 -4.14
CA PRO A 218 -6.08 -14.25 -5.05
C PRO A 218 -4.65 -13.84 -4.71
N GLN A 219 -3.90 -13.33 -5.70
CA GLN A 219 -2.52 -12.88 -5.48
C GLN A 219 -2.41 -11.87 -4.32
N TRP A 220 -3.40 -10.98 -4.20
CA TRP A 220 -3.53 -10.09 -3.03
C TRP A 220 -3.47 -10.84 -1.70
N LEU A 221 -4.25 -11.92 -1.52
CA LEU A 221 -4.27 -12.69 -0.26
C LEU A 221 -2.95 -13.44 0.01
N SER A 222 -2.07 -13.55 -0.98
CA SER A 222 -0.75 -14.16 -0.80
C SER A 222 0.22 -13.23 -0.06
N THR A 223 0.08 -11.92 -0.23
CA THR A 223 0.89 -10.89 0.46
C THR A 223 0.13 -10.26 1.64
N HIS A 224 -1.20 -10.18 1.54
CA HIS A 224 -2.13 -9.63 2.52
C HIS A 224 -2.99 -10.73 3.13
N PRO A 225 -2.50 -11.45 4.17
CA PRO A 225 -3.27 -12.54 4.75
C PRO A 225 -4.63 -12.04 5.27
N ALA A 226 -5.66 -12.86 5.07
CA ALA A 226 -6.96 -12.59 5.68
C ALA A 226 -6.86 -12.65 7.21
N GLY A 227 -7.62 -11.79 7.89
CA GLY A 227 -7.81 -11.83 9.33
C GLY A 227 -9.29 -11.91 9.66
N ASP A 228 -9.65 -12.78 10.60
CA ASP A 228 -11.04 -13.00 11.00
C ASP A 228 -11.63 -11.77 11.71
N THR A 229 -10.78 -10.86 12.20
CA THR A 229 -11.15 -9.65 12.94
C THR A 229 -11.22 -8.39 12.07
N ARG A 230 -10.67 -8.39 10.84
CA ARG A 230 -10.50 -7.16 10.05
C ARG A 230 -11.79 -6.37 9.87
N ILE A 231 -12.93 -7.03 9.64
CA ILE A 231 -14.24 -6.34 9.57
C ILE A 231 -14.61 -5.70 10.89
N ALA A 232 -14.47 -6.44 12.00
CA ALA A 232 -14.79 -5.93 13.33
C ALA A 232 -13.88 -4.75 13.70
N ASP A 233 -12.60 -4.81 13.36
CA ASP A 233 -11.61 -3.75 13.59
C ASP A 233 -11.98 -2.49 12.79
N MET A 234 -12.34 -2.65 11.50
CA MET A 234 -12.85 -1.55 10.68
C MET A 234 -14.16 -0.96 11.24
N GLU A 235 -15.11 -1.79 11.65
CA GLU A 235 -16.37 -1.35 12.26
C GLU A 235 -16.14 -0.55 13.55
N ALA A 236 -15.22 -1.02 14.41
CA ALA A 236 -14.83 -0.35 15.64
C ALA A 236 -14.11 0.99 15.40
N ALA A 237 -13.44 1.15 14.25
CA ALA A 237 -12.78 2.40 13.87
C ALA A 237 -13.73 3.47 13.31
N MET A 238 -14.94 3.10 12.89
CA MET A 238 -15.90 4.02 12.26
C MET A 238 -16.16 5.31 13.06
N PRO A 239 -16.33 5.30 14.39
CA PRO A 239 -16.49 6.52 15.18
C PRO A 239 -15.32 7.51 15.06
N GLN A 240 -14.12 7.02 14.73
CA GLN A 240 -12.90 7.83 14.60
C GLN A 240 -12.72 8.38 13.17
N VAL A 241 -13.11 7.61 12.14
CA VAL A 241 -12.86 7.97 10.73
C VAL A 241 -14.05 8.60 10.01
N VAL A 242 -15.30 8.29 10.40
CA VAL A 242 -16.50 8.88 9.79
C VAL A 242 -16.58 10.40 10.00
N PRO A 243 -16.23 10.98 11.18
CA PRO A 243 -16.18 12.42 11.34
C PRO A 243 -15.18 13.10 10.39
N LEU A 244 -14.01 12.48 10.17
CA LEU A 244 -13.01 12.97 9.21
C LEU A 244 -13.58 12.99 7.79
N TYR A 245 -14.25 11.90 7.38
CA TYR A 245 -14.98 11.87 6.12
C TYR A 245 -15.99 13.00 6.04
N ASN A 246 -16.87 13.17 7.02
CA ASN A 246 -17.91 14.20 6.99
C ASN A 246 -17.36 15.63 6.83
N LYS A 247 -16.18 15.92 7.40
CA LYS A 247 -15.48 17.20 7.26
C LYS A 247 -14.76 17.38 5.92
N ALA A 248 -14.35 16.27 5.29
CA ALA A 248 -13.58 16.31 4.05
C ALA A 248 -14.41 16.81 2.87
N GLN A 249 -13.77 17.61 2.00
CA GLN A 249 -14.33 17.95 0.70
C GLN A 249 -14.55 16.66 -0.09
N LYS A 250 -15.72 16.48 -0.72
CA LYS A 250 -16.00 15.28 -1.51
C LYS A 250 -15.41 15.39 -2.92
N PRO A 251 -15.01 14.27 -3.55
CA PRO A 251 -14.74 14.25 -4.98
C PRO A 251 -15.94 14.81 -5.75
N SER A 252 -15.70 15.66 -6.73
CA SER A 252 -16.78 16.15 -7.59
C SER A 252 -17.33 15.00 -8.42
N LYS A 253 -18.64 14.76 -8.35
CA LYS A 253 -19.33 13.68 -9.09
C LYS A 253 -19.20 13.78 -10.63
N ASN A 254 -18.70 14.91 -11.14
CA ASN A 254 -18.56 15.22 -12.56
C ASN A 254 -17.10 15.21 -13.06
N ALA A 255 -16.13 14.75 -12.27
CA ALA A 255 -14.71 14.76 -12.64
C ALA A 255 -14.15 13.40 -13.10
N THR A 256 -15.03 12.50 -13.54
CA THR A 256 -14.66 11.27 -14.24
C THR A 256 -15.16 11.40 -15.67
N PRO A 257 -14.29 11.36 -16.70
CA PRO A 257 -14.72 11.32 -18.09
C PRO A 257 -15.52 10.04 -18.40
#